data_AF-H9FKG2-F1
#
_entry.id   AF-H9FKG2-F1
#
_cell.length_a   1.000
_cell.length_b   1.000
_cell.length_c   1.000
_cell.angle_alpha   90.00
_cell.angle_beta   90.00
_cell.angle_gamma   90.00
#
_symmetry.space_group_name_H-M   'P 1'
#
loop_
_entity.id
_entity.type
_entity.pdbx_description
1 polymer ?
#
loop_
_entity_poly.entity_id
_entity_poly.type
_entity_poly.pdbx_seq_one_letter_code
_entity_poly.pdbx_strand_id
1 'polypeptide(L)' 'VLVLSSWRSGSSFVGQLFSQHPDVFYLMEPAWHVWTTLSQGSAATLHMAVRDLMRSVFLCDMDVFDAYMPQSRNLS' A
#
# COMPACT_ATOMS: atom_id res chain seq x y z
N VAL A 1 4.90 10.81 1.59
CA VAL A 1 5.89 10.52 2.66
C VAL A 1 5.85 9.02 2.93
N LEU A 2 6.99 8.36 3.15
CA LEU A 2 7.03 6.93 3.52
C LEU A 2 7.30 6.77 5.02
N VAL A 3 6.45 6.03 5.72
CA VAL A 3 6.67 5.66 7.13
C VAL A 3 6.99 4.17 7.19
N LEU A 4 8.25 3.84 7.47
CA LEU A 4 8.70 2.45 7.68
C LEU A 4 8.82 2.20 9.18
N SER A 5 8.14 1.17 9.67
CA SER A 5 8.05 0.89 11.10
C SER A 5 7.83 -0.61 11.34
N SER A 6 8.21 -1.09 12.51
CA SER A 6 7.86 -2.43 12.97
C SER A 6 6.48 -2.47 13.65
N TRP A 7 5.96 -3.67 13.91
CA TRP A 7 4.68 -3.87 14.61
C TRP A 7 4.71 -3.25 16.01
N ARG A 8 3.59 -2.62 16.43
CA ARG A 8 3.43 -1.96 17.75
C ARG A 8 4.42 -0.81 18.04
N SER A 9 4.95 -0.17 17.00
CA SER A 9 5.80 1.02 17.12
C SER A 9 5.04 2.35 17.19
N GLY A 10 3.71 2.33 17.05
CA GLY A 10 2.88 3.55 17.05
C GLY A 10 2.75 4.25 15.69
N SER A 11 3.16 3.61 14.59
CA SER A 11 3.02 4.17 13.24
C SER A 11 1.58 4.44 12.81
N SER A 12 0.61 3.66 13.27
CA SER A 12 -0.82 3.90 13.01
C SER A 12 -1.31 5.23 13.61
N PHE A 13 -0.78 5.62 14.78
CA PHE A 13 -1.09 6.91 15.40
C PHE A 13 -0.55 8.08 14.56
N VAL A 14 0.70 7.97 14.09
CA VAL A 14 1.32 8.96 13.19
C VAL A 14 0.51 9.10 11.91
N GLY A 15 0.02 7.99 11.37
CA GLY A 15 -0.85 7.98 10.20
C GLY A 15 -2.17 8.71 10.37
N GLN A 16 -2.88 8.42 11.46
CA GLN A 16 -4.13 9.08 11.79
C GLN A 16 -3.94 10.59 12.01
N LEU A 17 -2.82 10.99 12.60
CA LEU A 17 -2.48 12.40 12.77
C LEU A 17 -2.33 13.11 11.41
N PHE A 18 -1.65 12.49 10.44
CA PHE A 18 -1.54 13.05 9.08
C PHE A 18 -2.87 13.04 8.33
N SER A 19 -3.71 12.04 8.57
CA SER A 19 -5.03 11.91 7.94
C SER A 19 -6.04 12.97 8.38
N GLN A 20 -5.72 13.83 9.36
CA GLN A 20 -6.59 14.95 9.73
C GLN A 20 -6.56 16.09 8.69
N HIS A 21 -5.55 16.12 7.82
CA HIS A 21 -5.45 17.15 6.79
C HIS A 21 -6.22 16.72 5.53
N PRO A 22 -7.12 17.55 4.97
CA PRO A 22 -7.97 17.17 3.83
C PRO A 22 -7.16 16.84 2.57
N ASP A 23 -5.97 17.42 2.42
CA ASP A 23 -5.10 17.19 1.25
C ASP A 23 -4.11 16.03 1.41
N VAL A 24 -4.14 15.31 2.54
CA VAL A 24 -3.20 14.21 2.82
C VAL A 24 -3.98 12.94 3.08
N PHE A 25 -3.74 11.91 2.26
CA PHE A 25 -4.27 10.58 2.50
C PHE A 25 -3.23 9.71 3.22
N TYR A 26 -3.71 8.86 4.13
CA TYR A 26 -2.90 7.86 4.80
C TYR A 26 -3.25 6.47 4.26
N LEU A 27 -2.23 5.70 3.87
CA LEU A 27 -2.40 4.34 3.38
C LEU A 27 -1.60 3.38 4.25
N MET A 28 -2.33 2.47 4.91
CA MET A 28 -1.74 1.45 5.77
C MET A 28 -1.32 0.23 4.99
N GLU A 29 -0.05 -0.17 5.19
CA GLU A 29 0.49 -1.47 4.79
C GLU A 29 0.13 -1.91 3.35
N PRO A 30 0.36 -1.07 2.32
CA PRO A 30 -0.04 -1.38 0.94
C PRO A 30 0.65 -2.63 0.37
N ALA A 31 1.84 -2.96 0.87
CA ALA A 31 2.58 -4.16 0.48
C ALA A 31 1.91 -5.46 0.93
N TRP A 32 1.01 -5.41 1.93
CA TRP A 32 0.26 -6.58 2.38
C TRP A 32 -0.59 -7.17 1.24
N HIS A 33 -1.24 -6.33 0.44
CA HIS A 33 -2.02 -6.78 -0.71
C HIS A 33 -1.16 -7.50 -1.75
N VAL A 34 0.04 -6.99 -2.03
CA VAL A 34 1.03 -7.66 -2.89
C VAL A 34 1.43 -9.01 -2.33
N TRP A 35 1.68 -9.10 -1.01
CA TRP A 35 2.04 -10.37 -0.36
C TRP A 35 0.91 -11.40 -0.44
N THR A 36 -0.34 -10.98 -0.22
CA THR A 36 -1.49 -11.89 -0.28
C THR A 36 -1.76 -12.41 -1.70
N THR A 37 -1.59 -11.57 -2.72
CA THR A 37 -1.84 -11.94 -4.13
C THR A 37 -0.68 -12.73 -4.74
N LEU A 38 0.56 -12.40 -4.42
CA LEU A 38 1.76 -13.10 -4.88
C LEU A 38 2.33 -14.05 -3.82
N SER A 39 1.48 -14.66 -2.99
CA SER A 39 1.90 -15.53 -1.88
C SER A 39 2.75 -16.74 -2.32
N GLN A 40 2.66 -17.15 -3.58
CA GLN A 40 3.45 -18.23 -4.19
C GLN A 40 4.68 -17.72 -4.98
N GLY A 41 4.92 -16.41 -5.00
CA GLY A 41 6.04 -15.79 -5.72
C GLY A 41 7.38 -15.94 -4.99
N SER A 42 8.47 -15.85 -5.75
CA SER A 42 9.82 -15.75 -5.19
C SER A 42 10.01 -14.44 -4.40
N ALA A 43 10.98 -14.40 -3.49
CA ALA A 43 11.35 -13.17 -2.79
C ALA A 43 11.74 -12.03 -3.76
N ALA A 44 12.39 -12.35 -4.88
CA ALA A 44 12.77 -11.37 -5.89
C ALA A 44 11.55 -10.77 -6.60
N THR A 45 10.58 -11.61 -6.99
CA THR A 45 9.33 -11.14 -7.61
C THR A 45 8.52 -10.27 -6.66
N LEU A 46 8.50 -10.63 -5.38
CA LEU A 46 7.73 -9.90 -4.37
C LEU A 46 8.37 -8.54 -4.04
N HIS A 47 9.72 -8.50 -3.95
CA HIS A 47 10.46 -7.25 -3.82
C HIS A 47 10.24 -6.32 -5.02
N MET A 48 10.30 -6.85 -6.24
CA MET A 48 10.05 -6.07 -7.46
C MET A 48 8.63 -5.50 -7.49
N ALA A 49 7.62 -6.31 -7.18
CA ALA A 49 6.22 -5.89 -7.16
C ALA A 49 5.95 -4.78 -6.12
N VAL A 50 6.49 -4.92 -4.91
CA VAL A 50 6.36 -3.89 -3.85
C VAL A 50 7.08 -2.60 -4.25
N ARG A 51 8.27 -2.70 -4.86
CA ARG A 51 9.04 -1.54 -5.34
C ARG A 51 8.28 -0.78 -6.42
N ASP A 52 7.72 -1.49 -7.40
CA ASP A 52 6.97 -0.87 -8.49
C ASP A 52 5.67 -0.23 -7.98
N LEU A 53 4.95 -0.90 -7.08
CA LEU A 53 3.77 -0.34 -6.43
C LEU A 53 4.09 0.95 -5.66
N MET A 54 5.13 0.96 -4.82
CA MET A 54 5.51 2.18 -4.11
C MET A 54 5.89 3.30 -5.08
N ARG A 55 6.63 2.98 -6.15
CA ARG A 55 7.01 3.97 -7.17
C ARG A 55 5.80 4.61 -7.82
N SER A 56 4.81 3.82 -8.25
CA SER A 56 3.57 4.33 -8.85
C SER A 56 2.79 5.22 -7.88
N VAL A 57 2.64 4.80 -6.61
CA VAL A 57 1.96 5.61 -5.58
C VAL A 57 2.64 6.96 -5.36
N PHE A 58 3.97 7.01 -5.36
CA PHE A 58 4.72 8.27 -5.26
C PHE A 58 4.60 9.15 -6.50
N LEU A 59 4.24 8.58 -7.65
CA LEU A 59 3.94 9.28 -8.89
C LEU A 59 2.44 9.65 -9.02
N CYS A 60 1.65 9.46 -7.96
CA CYS A 60 0.20 9.66 -7.93
C CYS A 60 -0.59 8.71 -8.85
N ASP A 61 -0.01 7.57 -9.23
CA ASP A 61 -0.67 6.52 -9.99
C ASP A 61 -1.20 5.44 -9.02
N MET A 62 -2.52 5.45 -8.82
CA MET A 62 -3.22 4.53 -7.91
C MET A 62 -3.82 3.31 -8.63
N ASP A 63 -3.81 3.30 -9.97
CA ASP A 63 -4.38 2.21 -10.77
C ASP A 63 -3.59 0.90 -10.59
N VAL A 64 -2.33 1.01 -10.14
CA VAL A 64 -1.47 -0.13 -9.78
C VAL A 64 -2.10 -1.03 -8.69
N PHE A 65 -2.99 -0.51 -7.85
CA PHE A 65 -3.68 -1.28 -6.83
C PHE A 65 -4.69 -2.28 -7.40
N ASP A 66 -5.25 -2.03 -8.58
CA ASP A 66 -6.23 -2.91 -9.22
C ASP A 66 -5.65 -4.29 -9.55
N ALA A 67 -4.32 -4.38 -9.72
CA ALA A 67 -3.63 -5.64 -9.92
C ALA A 67 -3.57 -6.51 -8.66
N TYR A 68 -3.67 -5.90 -7.47
CA TYR A 68 -3.45 -6.56 -6.18
C TYR A 68 -4.67 -6.54 -5.25
N MET A 69 -5.69 -5.75 -5.56
CA MET A 69 -6.95 -5.73 -4.84
C MET A 69 -8.02 -6.54 -5.60
N PRO A 70 -8.91 -7.24 -4.89
CA PRO A 70 -10.05 -7.86 -5.54
C PRO A 70 -10.91 -6.77 -6.18
N GLN A 71 -11.17 -6.90 -7.48
CA GLN A 71 -12.12 -6.02 -8.17
C GLN A 71 -13.47 -6.07 -7.45
N SER A 72 -13.85 -4.96 -6.79
CA SER A 72 -15.21 -4.75 -6.32
C SER A 72 -16.13 -4.59 -7.54
N ARG A 73 -16.53 -5.71 -8.13
CA ARG A 73 -17.67 -5.72 -9.03
C ARG A 73 -18.90 -5.37 -8.21
N ASN A 74 -19.49 -4.21 -8.51
CA ASN A 74 -20.74 -3.63 -8.00
C ASN A 74 -20.59 -2.70 -6.78
N LEU A 75 -20.19 -1.46 -7.05
CA LEU A 75 -20.82 -0.31 -6.39
C LEU A 75 -21.97 0.14 -7.30
N SER A 76 -23.14 -0.45 -7.06
CA SER A 76 -24.44 0.02 -7.57
C SER A 76 -24.88 1.29 -6.88
#